data_AF-A0A7W9LF34-F1
#
_entry.id   AF-A0A7W9LF34-F1
#
_cell.length_a   1.000
_cell.length_b   1.000
_cell.length_c   1.000
_cell.angle_alpha   90.00
_cell.angle_beta   90.00
_cell.angle_gamma   90.00
#
_symmetry.space_group_name_H-M   'P 1'
#
loop_
_entity.id
_entity.type
_entity.pdbx_description
1 polymer ?
#
loop_
_entity_poly.entity_id
_entity_poly.type
_entity_poly.pdbx_seq_one_letter_code
_entity_poly.pdbx_strand_id
1 'polypeptide(L)'
;MLGTGWFAAVAAQAGPGRTVAVVGDGAVGLLGVLAARQLGAERIIAMSRYEPRQKLALAYGATDIVTERGEEGVSRIKDLTNGLGAHRVIEAVGTQESMMQAIGSTRAGGHVGYVGVTHDVRLPGMDLFFSHVHLHGGPAPVRRFLPELMRLIWERRIDPGEVFDLSLPLDQAADGYRAMDRSCSACSRSSGRSSAGSSPASPTGAGCSCSSPRSAWPSSSPRSPFSARRCRPGSASAEGRRAWPATSGACSPTGSSSARC
;
A
#
# COMPACT_ATOMS: atom_id res chain seq x y z
N MET A 1 -1.31 -9.34 3.27
CA MET A 1 -1.84 -8.41 2.26
C MET A 1 -3.35 -8.19 2.43
N LEU A 2 -4.18 -9.25 2.52
CA LEU A 2 -5.64 -9.11 2.68
C LEU A 2 -6.04 -8.23 3.87
N GLY A 3 -5.49 -8.46 5.06
CA GLY A 3 -5.82 -7.65 6.23
C GLY A 3 -5.49 -6.15 6.07
N THR A 4 -4.49 -5.82 5.25
CA THR A 4 -4.13 -4.43 4.94
C THR A 4 -5.12 -3.79 3.98
N GLY A 5 -5.48 -4.47 2.88
CA GLY A 5 -6.51 -3.99 1.95
C GLY A 5 -7.88 -3.84 2.64
N TRP A 6 -8.21 -4.79 3.52
CA TRP A 6 -9.41 -4.74 4.35
C TRP A 6 -9.42 -3.55 5.32
N PHE A 7 -8.31 -3.32 6.01
CA PHE A 7 -8.17 -2.16 6.88
C PHE A 7 -8.32 -0.86 6.09
N ALA A 8 -7.74 -0.76 4.88
CA ALA A 8 -7.88 0.42 4.04
C ALA A 8 -9.34 0.69 3.67
N ALA A 9 -10.09 -0.35 3.29
CA ALA A 9 -11.52 -0.22 3.01
C ALA A 9 -12.34 0.19 4.24
N VAL A 10 -12.03 -0.37 5.42
CA VAL A 10 -12.66 0.02 6.69
C VAL A 10 -12.31 1.46 7.08
N ALA A 11 -11.05 1.87 6.93
CA ALA A 11 -10.57 3.21 7.23
C ALA A 11 -11.20 4.27 6.31
N ALA A 12 -11.36 3.93 5.03
CA ALA A 12 -12.12 4.71 4.06
C ALA A 12 -13.64 4.69 4.32
N GLN A 13 -14.11 3.91 5.29
CA GLN A 13 -15.53 3.66 5.54
C GLN A 13 -16.27 3.19 4.27
N ALA A 14 -15.73 2.20 3.56
CA ALA A 14 -16.46 1.52 2.49
C ALA A 14 -17.77 0.91 3.03
N GLY A 15 -18.77 0.76 2.17
CA GLY A 15 -20.06 0.19 2.56
C GLY A 15 -21.19 0.46 1.56
N PRO A 16 -22.43 0.05 1.91
CA PRO A 16 -23.61 0.22 1.06
C PRO A 16 -23.86 1.68 0.67
N GLY A 17 -24.33 1.89 -0.57
CA GLY A 17 -24.63 3.22 -1.10
C GLY A 17 -23.41 4.13 -1.32
N ARG A 18 -22.17 3.59 -1.23
CA ARG A 18 -20.93 4.36 -1.39
C ARG A 18 -20.16 3.88 -2.61
N THR A 19 -19.84 4.81 -3.50
CA THR A 19 -18.84 4.60 -4.57
C THR A 19 -17.44 4.63 -3.96
N VAL A 20 -16.66 3.58 -4.19
CA VAL A 20 -15.27 3.45 -3.70
C VAL A 20 -14.31 3.53 -4.87
N ALA A 21 -13.35 4.47 -4.85
CA ALA A 21 -12.23 4.42 -5.79
C ALA A 21 -10.99 3.79 -5.13
N VAL A 22 -10.21 3.02 -5.88
CA VAL A 22 -9.00 2.37 -5.40
C VAL A 22 -7.80 2.87 -6.19
N VAL A 23 -6.99 3.69 -5.55
CA VAL A 23 -5.73 4.22 -6.07
C VAL A 23 -4.63 3.21 -5.77
N GLY A 24 -4.24 2.46 -6.80
CA GLY A 24 -3.23 1.42 -6.73
C GLY A 24 -3.80 0.04 -7.05
N ASP A 25 -3.16 -0.65 -8.01
CA ASP A 25 -3.54 -1.97 -8.48
C ASP A 25 -2.54 -3.07 -8.05
N GLY A 26 -1.70 -2.78 -7.05
CA GLY A 26 -0.87 -3.78 -6.40
C GLY A 26 -1.72 -4.75 -5.58
N ALA A 27 -1.07 -5.77 -5.01
CA ALA A 27 -1.78 -6.81 -4.27
C ALA A 27 -2.67 -6.26 -3.12
N VAL A 28 -2.21 -5.21 -2.42
CA VAL A 28 -3.01 -4.55 -1.36
C VAL A 28 -4.22 -3.82 -1.93
N GLY A 29 -4.07 -3.12 -3.06
CA GLY A 29 -5.17 -2.40 -3.71
C GLY A 29 -6.24 -3.33 -4.27
N LEU A 30 -5.84 -4.40 -4.95
CA LEU A 30 -6.77 -5.43 -5.45
C LEU A 30 -7.54 -6.12 -4.32
N LEU A 31 -6.88 -6.41 -3.20
CA LEU A 31 -7.58 -6.93 -2.01
C LEU A 31 -8.42 -5.86 -1.31
N GLY A 32 -8.13 -4.57 -1.54
CA GLY A 32 -8.98 -3.45 -1.15
C GLY A 32 -10.28 -3.39 -1.96
N VAL A 33 -10.24 -3.70 -3.26
CA VAL A 33 -11.44 -3.89 -4.11
C VAL A 33 -12.30 -5.01 -3.54
N LEU A 34 -11.71 -6.18 -3.29
CA LEU A 34 -12.38 -7.34 -2.70
C LEU A 34 -13.03 -6.99 -1.35
N ALA A 35 -12.29 -6.29 -0.48
CA ALA A 35 -12.80 -5.85 0.80
C ALA A 35 -13.94 -4.85 0.68
N ALA A 36 -13.82 -3.85 -0.20
CA ALA A 36 -14.88 -2.87 -0.44
C ALA A 36 -16.17 -3.56 -0.92
N ARG A 37 -16.05 -4.54 -1.82
CA ARG A 37 -17.19 -5.35 -2.29
C ARG A 37 -17.83 -6.12 -1.13
N GLN A 38 -17.01 -6.77 -0.31
CA GLN A 38 -17.51 -7.56 0.83
C GLN A 38 -18.14 -6.70 1.94
N LEU A 39 -17.71 -5.45 2.08
CA LEU A 39 -18.33 -4.46 2.97
C LEU A 39 -19.64 -3.88 2.39
N GLY A 40 -20.01 -4.22 1.15
CA GLY A 40 -21.28 -3.85 0.53
C GLY A 40 -21.21 -2.67 -0.42
N ALA A 41 -20.01 -2.23 -0.84
CA ALA A 41 -19.92 -1.23 -1.90
C ALA A 41 -20.47 -1.78 -3.22
N GLU A 42 -21.32 -1.01 -3.87
CA GLU A 42 -21.99 -1.39 -5.12
C GLU A 42 -21.22 -0.93 -6.35
N ARG A 43 -20.58 0.23 -6.27
CA ARG A 43 -19.75 0.79 -7.34
C ARG A 43 -18.31 0.94 -6.87
N ILE A 44 -17.40 0.26 -7.54
CA ILE A 44 -15.99 0.22 -7.17
C ILE A 44 -15.14 0.53 -8.41
N ILE A 45 -14.40 1.62 -8.36
CA ILE A 45 -13.58 2.14 -9.46
C ILE A 45 -12.13 1.75 -9.18
N ALA A 46 -11.57 0.80 -9.92
CA ALA A 46 -10.18 0.39 -9.75
C ALA A 46 -9.27 1.16 -10.73
N MET A 47 -8.22 1.77 -10.20
CA MET A 47 -7.25 2.51 -11.02
C MET A 47 -6.09 1.59 -11.43
N SER A 48 -6.15 1.05 -12.64
CA SER A 48 -5.19 0.09 -13.18
C SER A 48 -4.97 0.28 -14.67
N ARG A 49 -3.73 0.14 -15.12
CA ARG A 49 -3.35 0.18 -16.55
C ARG A 49 -2.89 -1.16 -17.10
N TYR A 50 -2.85 -2.19 -16.27
CA TYR A 50 -2.35 -3.51 -16.63
C TYR A 50 -3.53 -4.45 -16.79
N GLU A 51 -3.77 -4.91 -18.02
CA GLU A 51 -4.92 -5.75 -18.36
C GLU A 51 -5.10 -6.97 -17.42
N PRO A 52 -4.05 -7.71 -16.99
CA PRO A 52 -4.24 -8.81 -16.05
C PRO A 52 -4.79 -8.35 -14.68
N ARG A 53 -4.32 -7.20 -14.20
CA ARG A 53 -4.78 -6.61 -12.92
C ARG A 53 -6.18 -6.03 -13.04
N GLN A 54 -6.54 -5.49 -14.21
CA GLN A 54 -7.91 -5.03 -14.49
C GLN A 54 -8.89 -6.21 -14.45
N LYS A 55 -8.57 -7.32 -15.12
CA LYS A 55 -9.38 -8.55 -15.10
C LYS A 55 -9.58 -9.05 -13.67
N LEU A 56 -8.51 -9.08 -12.87
CA LEU A 56 -8.59 -9.49 -11.48
C LEU A 56 -9.39 -8.51 -10.62
N ALA A 57 -9.23 -7.20 -10.82
CA ALA A 57 -10.03 -6.19 -10.13
C ALA A 57 -11.53 -6.38 -10.40
N LEU A 58 -11.91 -6.61 -11.66
CA LEU A 58 -13.29 -6.89 -12.05
C LEU A 58 -13.80 -8.19 -11.39
N ALA A 59 -13.00 -9.26 -11.38
CA ALA A 59 -13.34 -10.51 -10.70
C ALA A 59 -13.55 -10.33 -9.19
N TYR A 60 -12.80 -9.43 -8.55
CA TYR A 60 -12.96 -9.07 -7.14
C TYR A 60 -14.10 -8.08 -6.86
N GLY A 61 -14.80 -7.61 -7.90
CA GLY A 61 -16.00 -6.78 -7.77
C GLY A 61 -15.82 -5.31 -8.15
N ALA A 62 -14.71 -4.93 -8.79
CA ALA A 62 -14.64 -3.64 -9.47
C ALA A 62 -15.72 -3.56 -10.55
N THR A 63 -16.36 -2.40 -10.67
CA THR A 63 -17.38 -2.10 -11.68
C THR A 63 -16.84 -1.26 -12.82
N ASP A 64 -15.84 -0.43 -12.53
CA ASP A 64 -15.25 0.52 -13.47
C ASP A 64 -13.73 0.43 -13.37
N ILE A 65 -13.06 0.60 -14.52
CA ILE A 65 -11.60 0.71 -14.61
C ILE A 65 -11.24 2.11 -15.07
N VAL A 66 -10.29 2.74 -14.38
CA VAL A 66 -9.66 4.00 -14.79
C VAL A 66 -8.17 3.74 -15.01
N THR A 67 -7.65 4.15 -16.15
CA THR A 67 -6.24 3.89 -16.52
C THR A 67 -5.33 5.08 -16.25
N GLU A 68 -5.94 6.26 -16.22
CA GLU A 68 -5.36 7.58 -16.02
C GLU A 68 -4.84 7.74 -14.57
N ARG A 69 -3.85 8.60 -14.39
CA ARG A 69 -3.21 8.91 -13.10
C ARG A 69 -3.09 10.42 -12.90
N GLY A 70 -2.70 10.83 -11.70
CA GLY A 70 -2.60 12.23 -11.30
C GLY A 70 -3.92 12.95 -11.51
N GLU A 71 -3.83 14.19 -11.99
CA GLU A 71 -4.97 15.07 -12.26
C GLU A 71 -5.95 14.49 -13.30
N GLU A 72 -5.45 13.78 -14.33
CA GLU A 72 -6.31 13.14 -15.33
C GLU A 72 -7.14 12.02 -14.69
N GLY A 73 -6.53 11.24 -13.80
CA GLY A 73 -7.23 10.22 -13.00
C GLY A 73 -8.29 10.82 -12.08
N VAL A 74 -7.98 11.96 -11.44
CA VAL A 74 -8.94 12.71 -10.62
C VAL A 74 -10.13 13.18 -11.45
N SER A 75 -9.87 13.80 -12.61
CA SER A 75 -10.91 14.26 -13.53
C SER A 75 -11.79 13.09 -13.95
N ARG A 76 -11.19 11.97 -14.34
CA ARG A 76 -11.93 10.79 -14.79
C ARG A 76 -12.83 10.22 -13.70
N ILE A 77 -12.37 10.18 -12.45
CA ILE A 77 -13.22 9.75 -11.32
C ILE A 77 -14.38 10.73 -11.12
N LYS A 78 -14.14 12.03 -11.19
CA LYS A 78 -15.19 13.05 -11.10
C LYS A 78 -16.22 12.88 -12.20
N ASP A 79 -15.81 12.64 -13.45
CA ASP A 79 -16.72 12.39 -14.57
C ASP A 79 -17.62 11.18 -14.30
N LEU A 80 -17.06 10.10 -13.75
CA LEU A 80 -17.82 8.89 -13.39
C LEU A 80 -18.75 9.10 -12.17
N THR A 81 -18.57 10.18 -11.42
CA THR A 81 -19.26 10.47 -10.15
C THR A 81 -19.98 11.83 -10.15
N ASN A 82 -20.47 12.27 -11.32
CA ASN A 82 -21.27 13.48 -11.50
C ASN A 82 -20.54 14.77 -11.06
N GLY A 83 -19.23 14.83 -11.26
CA GLY A 83 -18.38 15.97 -10.91
C GLY A 83 -17.98 16.05 -9.43
N LEU A 84 -18.52 15.18 -8.56
CA LEU A 84 -18.35 15.28 -7.11
C LEU A 84 -17.08 14.58 -6.60
N GLY A 85 -16.70 13.46 -7.21
CA GLY A 85 -15.69 12.55 -6.68
C GLY A 85 -16.29 11.33 -5.99
N ALA A 86 -15.44 10.34 -5.72
CA ALA A 86 -15.83 9.13 -5.02
C ALA A 86 -16.19 9.42 -3.55
N HIS A 87 -17.12 8.63 -3.01
CA HIS A 87 -17.51 8.76 -1.61
C HIS A 87 -16.33 8.41 -0.71
N ARG A 88 -15.67 7.30 -1.06
CA ARG A 88 -14.55 6.70 -0.33
C ARG A 88 -13.42 6.45 -1.30
N VAL A 89 -12.19 6.62 -0.84
CA VAL A 89 -11.00 6.29 -1.63
C VAL A 89 -10.05 5.42 -0.82
N ILE A 90 -9.52 4.37 -1.43
CA ILE A 90 -8.46 3.53 -0.87
C ILE A 90 -7.16 3.92 -1.54
N GLU A 91 -6.15 4.30 -0.76
CA GLU A 91 -4.80 4.62 -1.24
C GLU A 91 -3.84 3.50 -0.81
N ALA A 92 -3.23 2.83 -1.79
CA ALA A 92 -2.41 1.63 -1.58
C ALA A 92 -1.06 1.66 -2.32
N VAL A 93 -0.54 2.86 -2.61
CA VAL A 93 0.72 3.09 -3.34
C VAL A 93 1.74 3.79 -2.44
N GLY A 94 1.38 4.91 -1.82
CA GLY A 94 2.22 5.67 -0.87
C GLY A 94 3.14 6.73 -1.50
N THR A 95 2.94 7.10 -2.76
CA THR A 95 3.67 8.22 -3.41
C THR A 95 2.93 9.55 -3.24
N GLN A 96 3.65 10.67 -3.37
CA GLN A 96 3.04 12.01 -3.35
C GLN A 96 1.89 12.13 -4.36
N GLU A 97 2.13 11.71 -5.61
CA GLU A 97 1.13 11.74 -6.68
C GLU A 97 -0.11 10.91 -6.30
N SER A 98 0.07 9.68 -5.80
CA SER A 98 -1.05 8.82 -5.41
C SER A 98 -1.87 9.37 -4.25
N MET A 99 -1.22 10.02 -3.27
CA MET A 99 -1.91 10.64 -2.13
C MET A 99 -2.73 11.85 -2.59
N MET A 100 -2.15 12.74 -3.40
CA MET A 100 -2.88 13.90 -3.92
C MET A 100 -4.01 13.47 -4.86
N GLN A 101 -3.77 12.46 -5.70
CA GLN A 101 -4.80 11.86 -6.53
C GLN A 101 -5.93 11.27 -5.67
N ALA A 102 -5.61 10.59 -4.56
CA ALA A 102 -6.63 10.03 -3.67
C ALA A 102 -7.48 11.14 -3.02
N ILE A 103 -6.84 12.20 -2.52
CA ILE A 103 -7.53 13.36 -1.93
C ILE A 103 -8.40 14.05 -2.99
N GLY A 104 -7.86 14.36 -4.17
CA GLY A 104 -8.58 15.05 -5.24
C GLY A 104 -9.72 14.21 -5.85
N SER A 105 -9.60 12.89 -5.83
CA SER A 105 -10.64 11.95 -6.27
C SER A 105 -11.76 11.77 -5.25
N THR A 106 -11.55 12.22 -4.01
CA THR A 106 -12.54 12.09 -2.94
C THR A 106 -13.45 13.31 -2.94
N ARG A 107 -14.76 13.09 -2.83
CA ARG A 107 -15.71 14.19 -2.66
C ARG A 107 -15.52 14.90 -1.33
N ALA A 108 -15.93 16.17 -1.23
CA ALA A 108 -16.01 16.87 0.04
C ALA A 108 -16.85 16.08 1.08
N GLY A 109 -16.36 15.95 2.31
CA GLY A 109 -16.92 15.10 3.36
C GLY A 109 -16.69 13.59 3.15
N GLY A 110 -15.90 13.21 2.14
CA GLY A 110 -15.51 11.83 1.88
C GLY A 110 -14.37 11.34 2.77
N HIS A 111 -14.02 10.07 2.63
CA HIS A 111 -12.98 9.43 3.44
C HIS A 111 -11.93 8.75 2.57
N VAL A 112 -10.67 8.96 2.94
CA VAL A 112 -9.51 8.29 2.34
C VAL A 112 -8.92 7.33 3.37
N GLY A 113 -8.92 6.04 3.01
CA GLY A 113 -8.22 4.98 3.72
C GLY A 113 -6.85 4.76 3.11
N TYR A 114 -5.78 5.24 3.75
CA TYR A 114 -4.43 5.09 3.21
C TYR A 114 -3.61 4.02 3.95
N VAL A 115 -3.00 3.13 3.17
CA VAL A 115 -2.13 2.05 3.68
C VAL A 115 -0.85 1.93 2.87
N GLY A 116 -0.70 2.73 1.82
CA GLY A 116 0.58 2.91 1.14
C GLY A 116 1.61 3.47 2.12
N VAL A 117 2.80 2.88 2.16
CA VAL A 117 3.88 3.37 3.03
C VAL A 117 4.39 4.68 2.42
N THR A 118 4.04 5.79 3.08
CA THR A 118 4.38 7.14 2.61
C THR A 118 5.87 7.40 2.76
N HIS A 119 6.55 7.68 1.65
CA HIS A 119 7.93 8.16 1.64
C HIS A 119 7.93 9.60 1.13
N ASP A 120 8.33 10.55 1.97
CA ASP A 120 8.41 11.98 1.64
C ASP A 120 7.10 12.65 1.18
N VAL A 121 5.94 12.08 1.55
CA VAL A 121 4.64 12.67 1.24
C VAL A 121 4.41 13.92 2.10
N ARG A 122 4.12 15.03 1.43
CA ARG A 122 3.79 16.33 2.02
C ARG A 122 2.33 16.65 1.77
N LEU A 123 1.63 17.02 2.83
CA LEU A 123 0.24 17.46 2.78
C LEU A 123 0.17 18.91 3.25
N PRO A 124 0.08 19.89 2.33
CA PRO A 124 -0.10 21.28 2.70
C PRO A 124 -1.39 21.44 3.51
N GLY A 125 -1.30 22.03 4.71
CA GLY A 125 -2.43 22.11 5.63
C GLY A 125 -3.63 22.86 5.05
N MET A 126 -3.38 23.90 4.24
CA MET A 126 -4.44 24.66 3.56
C MET A 126 -5.17 23.81 2.51
N ASP A 127 -4.44 23.05 1.69
CA ASP A 127 -5.03 22.18 0.68
C ASP A 127 -5.88 21.09 1.33
N LEU A 128 -5.36 20.48 2.40
CA LEU A 128 -6.09 19.49 3.17
C LEU A 128 -7.34 20.10 3.83
N PHE A 129 -7.23 21.29 4.40
CA PHE A 129 -8.34 22.00 5.03
C PHE A 129 -9.48 22.26 4.03
N PHE A 130 -9.18 22.79 2.84
CA PHE A 130 -10.21 23.09 1.84
C PHE A 130 -10.76 21.87 1.11
N SER A 131 -10.00 20.77 1.04
CA SER A 131 -10.49 19.52 0.45
C SER A 131 -11.69 18.93 1.23
N HIS A 132 -11.82 19.25 2.52
CA HIS A 132 -12.85 18.71 3.41
C HIS A 132 -12.89 17.17 3.43
N VAL A 133 -11.76 16.49 3.23
CA VAL A 133 -11.69 15.02 3.29
C VAL A 133 -11.22 14.53 4.64
N HIS A 134 -11.69 13.36 5.04
CA HIS A 134 -11.18 12.63 6.20
C HIS A 134 -10.05 11.70 5.78
N LEU A 135 -8.85 11.89 6.31
CA LEU A 135 -7.73 10.97 6.13
C LEU A 135 -7.62 10.03 7.34
N HIS A 136 -7.66 8.71 7.10
CA HIS A 136 -7.40 7.71 8.12
C HIS A 136 -6.58 6.57 7.52
N GLY A 137 -5.50 6.18 8.18
CA GLY A 137 -4.60 5.19 7.64
C GLY A 137 -3.45 4.85 8.56
N GLY A 138 -2.52 4.05 8.05
CA GLY A 138 -1.33 3.60 8.77
C GLY A 138 -1.19 2.08 8.83
N PRO A 139 -0.32 1.57 9.73
CA PRO A 139 -0.11 0.13 9.89
C PRO A 139 -1.42 -0.59 10.23
N ALA A 140 -1.79 -1.55 9.41
CA ALA A 140 -3.06 -2.25 9.58
C ALA A 140 -3.06 -3.10 10.88
N PRO A 141 -4.06 -2.96 11.77
CA PRO A 141 -4.20 -3.81 12.95
C PRO A 141 -4.80 -5.16 12.55
N VAL A 142 -4.07 -5.96 11.77
CA VAL A 142 -4.55 -7.19 11.13
C VAL A 142 -5.14 -8.19 12.13
N ARG A 143 -4.62 -8.23 13.36
CA ARG A 143 -5.12 -9.12 14.42
C ARG A 143 -6.61 -8.92 14.71
N ARG A 144 -7.13 -7.69 14.55
CA ARG A 144 -8.56 -7.37 14.71
C ARG A 144 -9.42 -8.09 13.68
N PHE A 145 -8.97 -8.15 12.43
CA PHE A 145 -9.77 -8.66 11.31
C PHE A 145 -9.59 -10.16 11.08
N LEU A 146 -8.50 -10.73 11.61
CA LEU A 146 -8.08 -12.10 11.30
C LEU A 146 -9.19 -13.16 11.51
N PRO A 147 -9.96 -13.20 12.62
CA PRO A 147 -11.00 -14.20 12.81
C PRO A 147 -12.10 -14.15 11.73
N GLU A 148 -12.51 -12.94 11.35
CA GLU A 148 -13.52 -12.73 10.31
C GLU A 148 -13.00 -13.13 8.94
N LEU A 149 -11.79 -12.67 8.59
CA LEU A 149 -11.17 -12.98 7.30
C LEU A 149 -10.94 -14.49 7.13
N MET A 150 -10.47 -15.17 8.17
CA MET A 150 -10.34 -16.63 8.17
C MET A 150 -11.67 -17.31 7.90
N ARG A 151 -12.74 -16.86 8.56
CA ARG A 151 -14.09 -17.41 8.35
C ARG A 151 -14.57 -17.20 6.90
N LEU A 152 -14.39 -16.00 6.34
CA LEU A 152 -14.79 -15.70 4.96
C LEU A 152 -14.06 -16.58 3.94
N ILE A 153 -12.77 -16.84 4.14
CA ILE A 153 -11.98 -17.74 3.29
C ILE A 153 -12.43 -19.19 3.47
N TRP A 154 -12.61 -19.63 4.72
CA TRP A 154 -13.02 -21.00 5.03
C TRP A 154 -14.41 -21.35 4.45
N GLU A 155 -15.33 -20.39 4.49
CA GLU A 155 -16.66 -20.48 3.89
C GLU A 155 -16.66 -20.28 2.37
N ARG A 156 -15.48 -20.07 1.74
CA ARG A 156 -15.32 -19.75 0.31
C ARG A 156 -16.14 -18.56 -0.16
N ARG A 157 -16.38 -17.59 0.74
CA ARG A 157 -17.06 -16.34 0.40
C ARG A 157 -16.14 -15.36 -0.32
N ILE A 158 -14.85 -15.45 -0.03
CA ILE A 158 -13.80 -14.69 -0.72
C ILE A 158 -12.65 -15.62 -1.08
N ASP A 159 -11.99 -15.34 -2.19
CA ASP A 159 -10.75 -15.99 -2.58
C ASP A 159 -9.66 -14.92 -2.79
N PRO A 160 -8.78 -14.68 -1.81
CA PRO A 160 -7.71 -13.72 -1.95
C PRO A 160 -6.48 -14.29 -2.68
N GLY A 161 -6.47 -15.59 -3.02
CA GLY A 161 -5.30 -16.31 -3.53
C GLY A 161 -4.88 -15.89 -4.94
N GLU A 162 -5.84 -15.50 -5.78
CA GLU A 162 -5.65 -15.10 -7.17
C GLU A 162 -4.74 -13.86 -7.34
N VAL A 163 -4.44 -13.16 -6.25
CA VAL A 163 -3.49 -12.03 -6.25
C VAL A 163 -2.02 -12.47 -6.39
N PHE A 164 -1.72 -13.74 -6.13
CA PHE A 164 -0.37 -14.30 -6.20
C PHE A 164 -0.14 -14.92 -7.58
N ASP A 165 0.67 -14.28 -8.41
CA ASP A 165 0.97 -14.66 -9.79
C ASP A 165 2.26 -15.48 -9.96
N LEU A 166 3.10 -15.50 -8.93
CA LEU A 166 4.40 -16.17 -8.96
C LEU A 166 4.61 -17.02 -7.70
N SER A 167 4.81 -18.33 -7.89
CA SER A 167 5.21 -19.26 -6.84
C SER A 167 6.62 -19.77 -7.11
N LEU A 168 7.51 -19.60 -6.14
CA LEU A 168 8.92 -20.01 -6.22
C LEU A 168 9.31 -20.82 -4.99
N PRO A 169 10.24 -21.78 -5.11
CA PRO A 169 10.83 -22.44 -3.96
C PRO A 169 11.67 -21.46 -3.12
N LEU A 170 11.86 -21.75 -1.84
CA LEU A 170 12.48 -20.84 -0.88
C LEU A 170 13.93 -20.47 -1.23
N ASP A 171 14.68 -21.38 -1.86
CA ASP A 171 16.04 -21.16 -2.35
C ASP A 171 16.12 -20.10 -3.46
N GLN A 172 14.99 -19.81 -4.13
CA GLN A 172 14.85 -18.76 -5.15
C GLN A 172 14.23 -17.47 -4.61
N ALA A 173 14.23 -17.25 -3.29
CA ALA A 173 13.67 -16.03 -2.70
C ALA A 173 14.23 -14.73 -3.31
N ALA A 174 15.52 -14.71 -3.67
CA ALA A 174 16.14 -13.56 -4.33
C ALA A 174 15.50 -13.24 -5.69
N ASP A 175 15.08 -14.25 -6.45
CA ASP A 175 14.36 -14.07 -7.72
C ASP A 175 12.98 -13.47 -7.50
N GLY A 176 12.30 -13.88 -6.42
CA GLY A 176 11.05 -13.27 -5.98
C GLY A 176 11.20 -11.76 -5.71
N TYR A 177 12.24 -11.36 -4.98
CA TYR A 177 12.52 -9.94 -4.74
C TYR A 177 12.83 -9.18 -6.04
N ARG A 178 13.61 -9.77 -6.96
CA ARG A 178 13.88 -9.15 -8.28
C ARG A 178 12.63 -9.03 -9.14
N ALA A 179 11.70 -9.97 -9.06
CA ALA A 179 10.43 -9.90 -9.77
C ALA A 179 9.52 -8.79 -9.18
N MET A 180 9.49 -8.66 -7.85
CA MET A 180 8.76 -7.61 -7.15
C MET A 180 9.30 -6.22 -7.49
N ASP A 181 10.63 -6.04 -7.51
CA ASP A 181 11.26 -4.76 -7.85
C ASP A 181 11.04 -4.35 -9.31
N ARG A 182 11.10 -5.29 -10.26
CA ARG A 182 10.78 -5.00 -11.67
C ARG A 182 9.34 -4.51 -11.85
N SER A 183 8.40 -5.10 -11.10
CA SER A 183 7.01 -4.66 -11.07
C SER A 183 6.83 -3.27 -10.42
N CYS A 184 7.69 -2.91 -9.47
CA CYS A 184 7.72 -1.59 -8.84
C CYS A 184 8.36 -0.51 -9.74
N SER A 185 9.48 -0.82 -10.40
CA SER A 185 10.22 0.11 -11.28
C SER A 185 9.52 0.38 -12.61
N ALA A 186 8.60 -0.48 -13.06
CA ALA A 186 7.67 -0.16 -14.13
C ALA A 186 6.63 0.89 -13.67
N CYS A 187 6.29 0.92 -12.37
CA CYS A 187 5.35 1.89 -11.78
C CYS A 187 5.96 3.30 -11.67
N SER A 188 7.25 3.42 -11.34
CA SER A 188 7.94 4.71 -11.22
C SER A 188 8.40 5.32 -12.56
N ARG A 189 8.75 4.50 -13.56
CA ARG A 189 9.20 5.01 -14.88
C ARG A 189 8.11 5.68 -15.70
N SER A 190 6.86 5.33 -15.45
CA SER A 190 5.70 5.91 -16.14
C SER A 190 5.21 7.23 -15.55
N SER A 191 5.48 7.51 -14.27
CA SER A 191 5.12 8.79 -13.62
C SER A 191 6.14 9.90 -13.92
N GLY A 192 7.22 9.58 -14.64
CA GLY A 192 8.29 10.53 -15.01
C GLY A 192 8.21 11.07 -16.44
N ARG A 193 7.12 10.82 -17.19
CA ARG A 193 6.99 11.27 -18.58
C ARG A 193 5.93 12.37 -18.72
N SER A 194 6.04 13.42 -17.91
CA SER A 194 5.41 14.71 -18.21
C SER A 194 6.29 15.48 -19.19
N SER A 195 5.70 15.83 -20.33
CA SER A 195 6.26 16.58 -21.45
C SER A 195 6.89 17.90 -21.02
N ALA A 196 8.22 17.97 -21.03
CA ALA A 196 8.91 19.24 -21.18
C ALA A 196 8.88 19.61 -22.67
N GLY A 197 8.12 20.66 -22.97
CA GLY A 197 8.01 21.25 -24.31
C GLY A 197 9.38 21.70 -24.83
N SER A 198 9.55 21.45 -26.12
CA SER A 198 10.68 21.80 -26.98
C SER A 198 10.74 23.28 -27.33
N SER A 199 11.92 23.91 -27.22
CA SER A 199 12.68 24.62 -28.30
C SER A 199 13.75 25.59 -27.72
N PRO A 200 14.70 26.14 -28.51
CA PRO A 200 15.90 25.46 -29.03
C PRO A 200 17.23 26.16 -28.60
N ALA A 201 18.34 25.47 -28.89
CA ALA A 201 19.79 25.82 -28.85
C ALA A 201 20.23 27.26 -28.48
N SER A 202 21.32 27.42 -27.72
CA SER A 202 22.69 27.56 -28.28
C SER A 202 23.83 27.38 -27.24
N PRO A 203 25.08 27.11 -27.66
CA PRO A 203 26.06 26.33 -26.91
C PRO A 203 27.23 27.15 -26.33
N THR A 204 27.74 26.76 -25.16
CA THR A 204 29.13 27.04 -24.75
C THR A 204 29.62 26.03 -23.69
N GLY A 205 30.52 25.14 -24.11
CA GLY A 205 31.82 24.91 -23.48
C GLY A 205 31.95 24.07 -22.19
N ALA A 206 32.91 23.13 -22.25
CA ALA A 206 33.55 22.34 -21.19
C ALA A 206 32.70 21.16 -20.65
N GLY A 207 32.96 19.91 -21.03
CA GLY A 207 34.19 19.15 -20.77
C GLY A 207 33.96 18.32 -19.50
N CYS A 208 33.74 17.00 -19.57
CA CYS A 208 34.84 16.05 -19.45
C CYS A 208 34.43 14.64 -19.89
N SER A 209 35.40 13.99 -20.53
CA SER A 209 35.38 12.70 -21.21
C SER A 209 35.22 11.50 -20.30
N CYS A 210 34.45 10.51 -20.78
CA CYS A 210 34.54 9.12 -20.37
C CYS A 210 35.94 8.55 -20.67
N SER A 211 36.57 7.92 -19.69
CA SER A 211 37.52 6.83 -19.95
C SER A 211 37.63 5.95 -18.69
N SER A 212 37.22 4.70 -18.84
CA SER A 212 37.63 3.61 -17.96
C SER A 212 39.14 3.37 -18.11
N PRO A 213 39.78 2.69 -17.14
CA PRO A 213 40.11 1.31 -17.47
C PRO A 213 39.92 0.32 -16.33
N ARG A 214 39.57 -0.91 -16.74
CA ARG A 214 39.77 -2.15 -15.99
C ARG A 214 41.26 -2.34 -15.72
N SER A 215 41.62 -2.80 -14.52
CA SER A 215 42.79 -3.65 -14.35
C SER A 215 42.48 -4.75 -13.34
N ALA A 216 42.82 -5.96 -13.77
CA ALA A 216 42.63 -7.23 -13.10
C ALA A 216 43.53 -7.35 -11.87
N TRP A 217 43.11 -8.16 -10.89
CA TRP A 217 44.00 -8.71 -9.87
C TRP A 217 43.97 -10.24 -9.91
N PRO A 218 45.13 -10.92 -9.72
CA PRO A 218 45.31 -12.33 -10.05
C PRO A 218 45.09 -13.26 -8.85
N SER A 219 44.99 -14.54 -9.19
CA SER A 219 44.78 -15.70 -8.34
C SER A 219 45.99 -16.14 -7.50
N SER A 220 45.69 -16.93 -6.46
CA SER A 220 46.52 -17.93 -5.72
C SER A 220 47.31 -17.54 -4.45
N SER A 221 46.68 -17.81 -3.27
CA SER A 221 47.08 -18.66 -2.09
C SER A 221 48.53 -18.66 -1.54
N PRO A 222 48.81 -18.90 -0.22
CA PRO A 222 48.25 -20.00 0.58
C PRO A 222 47.95 -19.76 2.08
N ARG A 223 47.40 -20.83 2.69
CA ARG A 223 46.75 -21.01 4.01
C ARG A 223 47.62 -20.72 5.23
N SER A 224 46.97 -20.35 6.34
CA SER A 224 47.17 -20.98 7.66
C SER A 224 45.88 -20.92 8.51
N PRO A 225 45.70 -21.81 9.50
CA PRO A 225 44.41 -22.10 10.12
C PRO A 225 44.25 -21.38 11.47
N PHE A 226 43.11 -20.73 11.71
CA PHE A 226 42.70 -20.36 13.06
C PHE A 226 41.35 -20.98 13.40
N SER A 227 41.40 -21.85 14.40
CA SER A 227 40.31 -22.59 15.00
C SER A 227 39.42 -21.70 15.86
N ALA A 228 38.09 -21.87 15.77
CA ALA A 228 37.19 -21.71 16.91
C ALA A 228 35.81 -22.35 16.64
N ARG A 229 35.65 -23.57 17.18
CA ARG A 229 34.48 -24.12 17.91
C ARG A 229 33.08 -23.99 17.28
N ARG A 230 32.57 -25.17 16.90
CA ARG A 230 31.15 -25.52 16.90
C ARG A 230 30.57 -25.36 18.32
N CYS A 231 29.41 -24.71 18.43
CA CYS A 231 28.43 -25.01 19.47
C CYS A 231 27.26 -25.78 18.82
N ARG A 232 27.05 -27.02 19.28
CA ARG A 232 25.83 -27.80 19.03
C ARG A 232 24.79 -27.50 20.13
N PRO A 233 23.50 -27.70 19.85
CA PRO A 233 22.41 -27.37 20.76
C PRO A 233 22.33 -28.38 21.92
N GLY A 234 22.18 -27.86 23.14
CA GLY A 234 21.89 -28.64 24.34
C GLY A 234 20.42 -28.51 24.72
N SER A 235 19.76 -29.66 24.78
CA SER A 235 18.43 -29.91 25.34
C SER A 235 18.35 -29.58 26.83
N ALA A 236 17.28 -28.92 27.27
CA ALA A 236 16.75 -29.09 28.63
C ALA A 236 15.23 -28.90 28.64
N SER A 237 14.60 -29.81 29.37
CA SER A 237 13.19 -30.18 29.44
C SER A 237 12.30 -29.21 30.22
N ALA A 238 10.99 -29.39 29.99
CA ALA A 238 9.87 -28.77 30.66
C ALA A 238 9.83 -29.01 32.18
N GLU A 239 9.51 -27.97 32.95
CA GLU A 239 8.48 -27.95 34.00
C GLU A 239 8.45 -26.57 34.68
N GLY A 240 7.26 -26.02 34.91
CA GLY A 240 7.11 -24.80 35.70
C GLY A 240 5.93 -23.92 35.32
N ARG A 241 4.71 -24.43 35.52
CA ARG A 241 3.52 -23.58 35.63
C ARG A 241 3.76 -22.50 36.68
N ARG A 242 3.47 -21.25 36.36
CA ARG A 242 3.02 -20.28 37.36
C ARG A 242 2.17 -19.20 36.70
N ALA A 243 0.91 -19.20 37.13
CA ALA A 243 -0.15 -18.27 36.78
C ALA A 243 0.23 -16.83 37.14
N TRP A 244 -0.22 -15.88 36.32
CA TRP A 244 -0.31 -14.47 36.71
C TRP A 244 -1.71 -14.21 37.27
N PRO A 245 -1.84 -13.67 38.49
CA PRO A 245 -3.14 -13.39 39.06
C PRO A 245 -3.73 -12.11 38.45
N ALA A 246 -5.03 -12.17 38.18
CA ALA A 246 -5.89 -11.01 38.05
C ALA A 246 -5.96 -10.29 39.39
N THR A 247 -5.71 -8.99 39.40
CA THR A 247 -6.20 -8.09 40.46
C THR A 247 -6.89 -6.91 39.81
N SER A 248 -8.20 -6.94 39.98
CA SER A 248 -9.14 -5.82 40.00
C SER A 248 -8.60 -4.57 40.69
N GLY A 249 -8.83 -3.42 40.08
CA GLY A 249 -8.61 -2.11 40.68
C GLY A 249 -9.44 -1.06 39.93
N ALA A 250 -10.75 -1.07 40.17
CA ALA A 250 -11.61 0.05 39.83
C ALA A 250 -11.32 1.23 40.77
N CYS A 251 -11.13 2.43 40.23
CA CYS A 251 -11.27 3.66 41.00
C CYS A 251 -11.62 4.84 40.09
N SER A 252 -12.90 5.18 40.10
CA SER A 252 -13.51 6.50 39.87
C SER A 252 -14.54 6.65 41.01
N PRO A 253 -14.90 7.86 41.53
CA PRO A 253 -15.19 9.04 40.71
C PRO A 253 -14.97 10.44 41.35
N THR A 254 -15.27 11.47 40.53
CA THR A 254 -15.79 12.82 40.83
C THR A 254 -14.89 13.91 41.43
N GLY A 255 -14.93 15.10 40.82
CA GLY A 255 -14.72 16.38 41.51
C GLY A 255 -14.05 17.48 40.70
N SER A 256 -14.84 18.44 40.24
CA SER A 256 -14.50 19.69 39.57
C SER A 256 -13.39 20.54 40.20
N SER A 257 -12.51 21.14 39.38
CA SER A 257 -12.20 22.58 39.47
C SER A 257 -11.37 23.07 38.28
N SER A 258 -11.76 24.23 37.78
CA SER A 258 -11.15 25.08 36.76
C SER A 258 -9.64 25.34 36.88
N ALA A 259 -8.96 25.40 35.74
CA ALA A 259 -7.92 26.41 35.49
C ALA A 259 -7.78 26.66 33.98
N ARG A 260 -8.04 27.90 33.57
CA ARG A 260 -7.59 28.48 32.30
C ARG A 260 -6.21 29.08 32.54
N CYS A 261 -5.29 28.87 31.60
CA CYS A 261 -4.48 29.86 30.91
C CYS A 261 -3.77 29.16 29.76
#